data_AF-A0A562QN93-F1
#
_entry.id   AF-A0A562QN93-F1
#
_cell.length_a   1.000
_cell.length_b   1.000
_cell.length_c   1.000
_cell.angle_alpha   90.00
_cell.angle_beta   90.00
_cell.angle_gamma   90.00
#
_symmetry.space_group_name_H-M   'P 1'
#
loop_
_entity.id
_entity.type
_entity.pdbx_description
1 polymer ?
#
loop_
_entity_poly.entity_id
_entity_poly.type
_entity_poly.pdbx_seq_one_letter_code
_entity_poly.pdbx_strand_id
1 'polypeptide(L)' 'MDYLMFCDHCGMPKPIGEYIMREYFWIASHVYCNNCNKPNKIPEHLQQLSLQMRKGCKGTNE' A
#
# COMPACT_ATOMS: atom_id res chain seq x y z
N MET A 1 7.71 -8.68 -3.61
CA MET A 1 7.76 -8.73 -2.13
C MET A 1 6.41 -8.29 -1.58
N ASP A 2 5.93 -8.91 -0.51
CA ASP A 2 4.66 -8.51 0.11
C ASP A 2 4.90 -7.40 1.16
N TYR A 3 4.14 -6.31 1.06
CA TYR A 3 4.17 -5.23 2.03
C TYR A 3 3.24 -5.53 3.19
N LEU A 4 3.62 -5.18 4.42
CA LEU A 4 2.78 -5.41 5.60
C LEU A 4 2.33 -4.07 6.18
N MET A 5 1.01 -3.89 6.32
CA MET A 5 0.43 -2.71 6.94
C MET A 5 -0.31 -3.11 8.22
N PHE A 6 -0.01 -2.47 9.34
CA PHE A 6 -0.75 -2.65 10.58
C PHE A 6 -1.92 -1.67 10.66
N CYS A 7 -3.06 -2.12 11.18
CA CYS A 7 -4.18 -1.24 11.44
C CYS A 7 -3.94 -0.38 12.68
N ASP A 8 -4.10 0.94 12.56
CA ASP A 8 -3.93 1.90 13.66
C ASP A 8 -4.96 1.73 14.79
N HIS A 9 -6.06 1.01 14.53
CA HIS A 9 -7.17 0.84 15.49
C HIS A 9 -7.11 -0.47 16.26
N CYS A 10 -6.77 -1.58 15.60
CA CYS A 10 -6.80 -2.92 16.22
C CYS A 10 -5.45 -3.64 16.19
N GLY A 11 -4.41 -3.04 15.61
CA GLY A 11 -3.07 -3.63 15.50
C GLY A 11 -2.98 -4.84 14.56
N MET A 12 -4.07 -5.23 13.89
CA MET A 12 -4.06 -6.41 13.03
C MET A 12 -3.22 -6.16 11.77
N PRO A 13 -2.30 -7.07 11.42
CA PRO A 13 -1.53 -6.98 10.20
C PRO A 13 -2.40 -7.27 8.97
N LYS A 14 -2.18 -6.50 7.90
CA LYS A 14 -2.78 -6.69 6.59
C LYS A 14 -1.67 -6.83 5.55
N PRO A 15 -1.50 -8.01 4.94
CA PRO A 15 -0.59 -8.15 3.82
C PRO A 15 -1.15 -7.40 2.61
N ILE A 16 -0.29 -6.65 1.94
CA ILE A 16 -0.56 -5.85 0.76
C ILE A 16 0.30 -6.43 -0.35
N GLY A 17 -0.35 -7.06 -1.31
CA GLY A 17 0.33 -7.60 -2.49
C GLY A 17 0.95 -6.47 -3.32
N GLU A 18 2.06 -6.79 -3.99
CA GLU A 18 2.83 -5.84 -4.79
C GLU A 18 1.98 -5.12 -5.86
N TYR A 19 1.04 -5.84 -6.49
CA TYR A 19 0.09 -5.26 -7.44
C TYR A 19 -0.81 -4.19 -6.81
N ILE A 20 -1.34 -4.45 -5.61
CA ILE A 20 -2.18 -3.48 -4.89
C ILE A 20 -1.37 -2.26 -4.50
N MET A 21 -0.14 -2.48 -4.03
CA MET A 21 0.79 -1.41 -3.70
C MET A 21 1.06 -0.53 -4.94
N ARG A 22 1.38 -1.12 -6.09
CA ARG A 22 1.72 -0.38 -7.30
C ARG A 22 0.53 0.36 -7.91
N GLU A 23 -0.64 -0.28 -8.01
CA GLU A 23 -1.77 0.27 -8.76
C GLU A 23 -2.73 1.10 -7.92
N TYR A 24 -2.87 0.81 -6.62
CA TYR A 24 -3.91 1.41 -5.78
C TYR A 24 -3.37 2.39 -4.76
N PHE A 25 -2.22 2.13 -4.13
CA PHE A 25 -1.74 2.96 -3.01
C PHE A 25 -1.34 4.39 -3.42
N TRP A 26 -1.08 4.65 -4.72
CA TRP A 26 -0.78 6.00 -5.20
C TRP A 26 -2.03 6.89 -5.34
N ILE A 27 -3.24 6.30 -5.45
CA ILE A 27 -4.51 7.03 -5.54
C ILE A 27 -5.27 6.98 -4.21
N ALA A 28 -5.18 5.85 -3.52
CA ALA A 28 -5.95 5.61 -2.30
C ALA A 28 -5.42 6.46 -1.14
N SER A 29 -6.34 7.13 -0.44
CA SER A 29 -6.02 7.86 0.79
C SER A 29 -6.09 6.98 2.04
N HIS A 30 -6.85 5.89 1.98
CA HIS A 30 -7.10 4.98 3.10
C HIS A 30 -7.33 3.54 2.62
N VAL A 31 -7.04 2.58 3.51
CA VAL A 31 -7.33 1.15 3.34
C VAL A 31 -8.17 0.68 4.52
N TYR A 32 -9.27 -0.01 4.25
CA TYR A 32 -10.09 -0.60 5.30
C TYR A 32 -9.42 -1.82 5.94
N CYS A 33 -9.46 -1.90 7.26
CA CYS A 33 -9.05 -3.09 7.99
C CYS A 33 -10.11 -4.20 7.87
N ASN A 34 -9.70 -5.43 7.55
CA ASN A 34 -10.62 -6.56 7.42
C ASN A 34 -11.19 -7.03 8.77
N ASN A 35 -10.56 -6.63 9.89
CA ASN A 35 -10.96 -7.06 11.23
C ASN A 35 -11.94 -6.09 11.89
N CYS A 36 -11.62 -4.79 11.89
CA CYS A 36 -12.45 -3.78 12.57
C CYS A 36 -13.28 -2.91 11.62
N ASN A 37 -13.14 -3.10 10.30
CA ASN A 37 -13.79 -2.30 9.25
C ASN A 37 -13.57 -0.78 9.35
N LYS A 38 -12.56 -0.34 10.12
CA LYS A 38 -12.19 1.07 10.21
C LYS A 38 -11.22 1.46 9.08
N PRO A 39 -11.29 2.70 8.58
CA PRO A 39 -10.35 3.21 7.61
C PRO A 39 -8.98 3.43 8.28
N ASN A 40 -7.94 2.85 7.68
CA ASN A 40 -6.55 3.04 8.04
C ASN A 40 -5.91 4.03 7.08
N LYS A 41 -5.30 5.10 7.58
CA LYS A 41 -4.64 6.07 6.71
C LYS A 41 -3.42 5.41 6.07
N ILE A 42 -3.25 5.56 4.76
CA ILE A 42 -2.01 5.08 4.12
C ILE A 42 -0.87 6.04 4.50
N PRO A 43 0.22 5.54 5.11
CA PRO A 43 1.40 6.36 5.38
C PRO A 43 1.97 6.98 4.11
N GLU A 44 2.41 8.23 4.21
CA GLU A 44 2.94 8.98 3.06
C GLU A 44 4.13 8.27 2.40
N HIS A 45 5.00 7.63 3.18
CA HIS A 45 6.12 6.87 2.64
C HIS A 45 5.67 5.70 1.73
N LEU A 46 4.54 5.05 2.03
CA LEU A 46 3.98 3.99 1.18
C LEU A 46 3.37 4.56 -0.11
N GLN A 47 2.78 5.76 -0.04
CA GLN A 47 2.31 6.47 -1.24
C GLN A 47 3.48 6.90 -2.14
N GLN A 48 4.56 7.40 -1.57
CA GLN A 48 5.77 7.72 -2.31
C GLN A 48 6.42 6.48 -2.93
N LEU A 49 6.46 5.37 -2.18
CA LEU A 49 6.98 4.10 -2.67
C LEU A 49 6.15 3.55 -3.83
N SER A 50 4.82 3.55 -3.72
CA SER A 50 3.94 3.13 -4.82
C SER A 50 4.11 3.99 -6.08
N LEU A 51 4.29 5.31 -5.93
CA LEU A 51 4.62 6.21 -7.04
C LEU A 51 5.97 5.86 -7.68
N GLN A 52 6.98 5.52 -6.89
CA GLN A 52 8.29 5.08 -7.40
C GLN A 52 8.18 3.75 -8.15
N MET A 53 7.49 2.76 -7.59
CA MET A 53 7.27 1.46 -8.23
C MET A 53 6.56 1.61 -9.58
N ARG A 54 5.56 2.48 -9.65
CA ARG A 54 4.84 2.76 -10.91
C ARG A 54 5.73 3.45 -11.95
N LYS A 55 6.56 4.41 -11.52
CA LYS A 55 7.51 5.10 -12.40
C LYS A 55 8.64 4.17 -12.87
N GLY A 56 9.09 3.26 -12.01
CA GLY A 56 10.12 2.24 -12.30
C GLY A 56 9.70 1.22 -13.36
N CYS A 57 8.41 1.01 -13.62
CA CYS A 57 7.96 0.19 -14.76
C CYS A 57 8.14 0.90 -16.13
N LYS A 58 8.57 2.17 -16.18
CA LYS A 58 9.05 2.79 -17.43
C LYS A 58 10.54 2.51 -17.60
N GLY A 59 10.86 1.29 -18.00
CA GLY A 59 12.14 0.94 -18.62
C GLY A 59 13.22 0.40 -17.69
N THR A 60 13.41 -0.91 -17.75
CA THR A 60 14.73 -1.55 -17.95
C THR A 60 14.46 -2.83 -18.74
N ASN A 61 14.62 -2.72 -20.07
CA ASN A 61 15.22 -3.80 -20.83
C ASN A 61 16.70 -3.73 -20.45
N GLU A 62 17.21 -4.71 -19.71
CA GLU A 62 18.63 -5.07 -19.66
C GLU A 62 18.72 -6.57 -19.33
#